data_AF-A0A0G0ICH4-F1
#
_entry.id   AF-A0A0G0ICH4-F1
#
_cell.length_a   1.000
_cell.length_b   1.000
_cell.length_c   1.000
_cell.angle_alpha   90.00
_cell.angle_beta   90.00
_cell.angle_gamma   90.00
#
_symmetry.space_group_name_H-M   'P 1'
#
loop_
_entity.id
_entity.type
_entity.pdbx_description
1 polymer ?
#
loop_
_entity_poly.entity_id
_entity_poly.type
_entity_poly.pdbx_seq_one_letter_code
_entity_poly.pdbx_strand_id
1 'polypeptide(L)'
;MYKIKGFTYLEIVIVIVILGILAGFGITSYPGVQKQARDGKRLSDLKQYQTALENYAGSHGGFYPSMTSETSAESLCAYFGMNQCAADPKSGENVCMSGVCNYFYQSNGSGSGTSTASQFVLYSRLEKKSGYWVYCSNGSSGAVSGSAVFTSGNCPV
;
A
#
# COMPACT_ATOMS: atom_id res chain seq x y z
N MET A 1 -9.01 46.07 43.94
CA MET A 1 -10.07 45.98 42.92
C MET A 1 -9.43 46.09 41.54
N TYR A 2 -9.31 44.99 40.80
CA TYR A 2 -8.69 44.99 39.48
C TYR A 2 -9.77 45.28 38.42
N LYS A 3 -9.67 46.40 37.71
CA LYS A 3 -10.59 46.75 36.62
C LYS A 3 -10.34 45.81 35.44
N ILE A 4 -11.34 45.01 35.09
CA ILE A 4 -11.35 44.22 33.86
C ILE A 4 -11.57 45.20 32.71
N LYS A 5 -10.55 45.39 31.86
CA LYS A 5 -10.69 46.16 30.62
C LYS A 5 -11.50 45.32 29.62
N GLY A 6 -12.65 45.83 29.20
CA GLY A 6 -13.48 45.19 28.17
C GLY A 6 -12.88 45.40 26.78
N PHE A 7 -13.06 44.42 25.90
CA PHE A 7 -12.73 44.52 24.48
C PHE A 7 -13.63 45.56 23.78
N THR A 8 -13.06 46.31 22.85
CA THR A 8 -13.80 47.28 22.02
C THR A 8 -14.56 46.57 20.90
N TYR A 9 -15.66 47.19 20.43
CA TYR A 9 -16.44 46.69 19.29
C TYR A 9 -15.58 46.52 18.04
N LEU A 10 -14.65 47.46 17.81
CA LEU A 10 -13.71 47.40 16.71
C LEU A 10 -12.80 46.17 16.79
N GLU A 11 -12.34 45.79 17.99
CA GLU A 11 -11.48 44.62 18.16
C GLU A 11 -12.21 43.33 17.84
N ILE A 12 -13.48 43.17 18.22
CA ILE A 12 -14.27 42.00 17.83
C ILE A 12 -14.54 41.99 16.32
N VAL A 13 -14.82 43.16 15.70
CA VAL A 13 -15.08 43.28 14.26
C VAL A 13 -13.84 42.95 13.43
N ILE A 14 -12.65 43.42 13.81
CA ILE A 14 -11.41 43.08 13.11
C ILE A 14 -11.11 41.58 13.21
N VAL A 15 -11.35 40.96 14.37
CA VAL A 15 -11.12 39.54 14.57
C VAL A 15 -12.01 38.69 13.67
N ILE A 16 -13.32 38.99 13.57
CA ILE A 16 -14.20 38.23 12.68
C ILE A 16 -13.87 38.45 11.19
N VAL A 17 -13.38 39.63 10.82
CA VAL A 17 -12.93 39.91 9.45
C VAL A 17 -11.69 39.08 9.11
N ILE A 18 -10.69 39.05 10.00
CA ILE A 18 -9.50 38.23 9.83
C ILE A 18 -9.86 36.74 9.81
N LEU A 19 -10.73 36.29 10.71
CA LEU A 19 -11.21 34.90 10.72
C LEU A 19 -11.96 34.54 9.43
N GLY A 20 -12.76 35.46 8.86
CA GLY A 20 -13.42 35.27 7.57
C GLY A 20 -12.44 35.12 6.40
N ILE A 21 -11.36 35.91 6.39
CA ILE A 21 -10.30 35.81 5.38
C ILE A 21 -9.53 34.49 5.54
N LEU A 22 -9.12 34.15 6.76
CA LEU A 22 -8.36 32.92 7.04
C LEU A 22 -9.18 31.66 6.78
N ALA A 23 -10.49 31.69 7.07
CA ALA A 23 -11.40 30.59 6.74
C ALA A 23 -11.45 30.31 5.23
N GLY A 24 -11.29 31.32 4.38
CA GLY A 24 -11.23 31.17 2.92
C GLY A 24 -9.95 30.50 2.41
N PHE A 25 -8.84 30.58 3.16
CA PHE A 25 -7.55 29.95 2.81
C PHE A 25 -7.33 28.58 3.47
N GLY A 26 -8.23 28.17 4.36
CA GLY A 26 -8.15 26.89 5.06
C GLY A 26 -8.44 25.73 4.12
N ILE A 27 -7.41 24.94 3.84
CA ILE A 27 -7.42 23.62 3.15
C ILE A 27 -7.13 23.70 1.65
N THR A 28 -5.86 23.91 1.30
CA THR A 28 -5.32 23.41 0.04
C THR A 28 -4.85 21.97 0.25
N SER A 29 -5.63 21.01 -0.21
CA SER A 29 -5.18 19.61 -0.28
C SER A 29 -4.12 19.48 -1.36
N TYR A 30 -2.95 18.92 -1.04
CA TYR A 30 -1.90 18.59 -2.00
C TYR A 30 -2.03 17.11 -2.41
N PRO A 31 -2.83 16.77 -3.44
CA PRO A 31 -3.08 15.38 -3.83
C PRO A 31 -1.79 14.63 -4.19
N GLY A 32 -0.76 15.33 -4.67
CA GLY A 32 0.54 14.73 -4.97
C GLY A 32 1.30 14.21 -3.74
N VAL A 33 1.24 14.94 -2.62
CA VAL A 33 1.91 14.55 -1.36
C VAL A 33 1.22 13.34 -0.74
N GLN A 34 -0.12 13.33 -0.74
CA GLN A 34 -0.89 12.20 -0.24
C GLN A 34 -0.67 10.92 -1.06
N LYS A 35 -0.59 11.03 -2.40
CA LYS A 35 -0.24 9.91 -3.28
C LYS A 35 1.14 9.36 -2.95
N GLN A 36 2.14 10.23 -2.77
CA GLN A 36 3.50 9.81 -2.40
C GLN A 36 3.55 9.12 -1.03
N ALA A 37 2.81 9.62 -0.04
CA ALA A 37 2.72 8.98 1.28
C ALA A 37 2.12 7.57 1.18
N ARG A 38 1.03 7.40 0.41
CA ARG A 38 0.41 6.07 0.18
C ARG A 38 1.33 5.14 -0.57
N ASP A 39 2.03 5.62 -1.60
CA ASP A 39 3.02 4.80 -2.31
C ASP A 39 4.17 4.37 -1.39
N GLY A 40 4.68 5.26 -0.52
CA GLY A 40 5.66 4.90 0.50
C GLY A 40 5.17 3.81 1.46
N LYS A 41 3.90 3.90 1.88
CA LYS A 41 3.23 2.86 2.68
C LYS A 41 3.16 1.53 1.93
N ARG A 42 2.74 1.53 0.65
CA ARG A 42 2.71 0.33 -0.20
C ARG A 42 4.08 -0.34 -0.32
N LEU A 43 5.15 0.42 -0.54
CA LEU A 43 6.50 -0.12 -0.61
C LEU A 43 6.92 -0.78 0.72
N SER A 44 6.63 -0.13 1.84
CA SER A 44 6.90 -0.70 3.18
C SER A 44 6.11 -1.99 3.42
N ASP A 45 4.86 -2.03 3.01
CA ASP A 45 3.98 -3.19 3.20
C ASP A 45 4.41 -4.37 2.34
N LEU A 46 4.74 -4.12 1.06
CA LEU A 46 5.32 -5.13 0.18
C LEU A 46 6.63 -5.71 0.75
N LYS A 47 7.47 -4.87 1.34
CA LYS A 47 8.71 -5.34 1.99
C LYS A 47 8.43 -6.22 3.21
N GLN A 48 7.41 -5.89 4.00
CA GLN A 48 6.97 -6.72 5.12
C GLN A 48 6.48 -8.09 4.65
N TYR A 49 5.67 -8.14 3.59
CA TYR A 49 5.24 -9.40 2.97
C TYR A 49 6.41 -10.22 2.44
N GLN A 50 7.40 -9.58 1.78
CA GLN A 50 8.61 -10.26 1.35
C GLN A 50 9.30 -10.95 2.53
N THR A 51 9.56 -10.23 3.62
CA THR A 51 10.19 -10.81 4.81
C THR A 51 9.37 -11.96 5.40
N ALA A 52 8.04 -11.86 5.40
CA ALA A 52 7.17 -12.96 5.85
C ALA A 52 7.28 -14.20 4.95
N LEU A 53 7.37 -14.02 3.63
CA LEU A 53 7.59 -15.10 2.65
C LEU A 53 8.95 -15.77 2.84
N GLU A 54 10.01 -15.00 3.07
CA GLU A 54 11.35 -15.55 3.38
C GLU A 54 11.33 -16.38 4.67
N ASN A 55 10.69 -15.86 5.73
CA ASN A 55 10.54 -16.59 6.99
C ASN A 55 9.73 -17.88 6.82
N TYR A 56 8.66 -17.84 6.00
CA TYR A 56 7.87 -19.01 5.67
C TYR A 56 8.71 -20.06 4.96
N ALA A 57 9.46 -19.66 3.92
CA ALA A 57 10.35 -20.56 3.18
C ALA A 57 11.41 -21.18 4.09
N GLY A 58 11.98 -20.42 5.03
CA GLY A 58 12.91 -20.94 6.04
C GLY A 58 12.34 -22.08 6.88
N SER A 59 11.04 -22.08 7.14
CA SER A 59 10.35 -23.15 7.90
C SER A 59 9.82 -24.29 7.02
N HIS A 60 9.76 -24.09 5.70
CA HIS A 60 9.16 -25.03 4.73
C HIS A 60 10.17 -25.51 3.67
N GLY A 61 11.44 -25.68 4.07
CA GLY A 61 12.46 -26.29 3.20
C GLY A 61 12.85 -25.46 1.99
N GLY A 62 12.69 -24.13 2.05
CA GLY A 62 13.00 -23.21 0.96
C GLY A 62 11.85 -22.99 -0.03
N PHE A 63 10.66 -23.52 0.25
CA PHE A 63 9.49 -23.36 -0.61
C PHE A 63 8.51 -22.30 -0.10
N TYR A 64 7.94 -21.56 -1.04
CA TYR A 64 6.92 -20.54 -0.79
C TYR A 64 5.50 -21.11 -0.93
N PRO A 65 4.47 -20.40 -0.42
CA PRO A 65 3.08 -20.79 -0.64
C PRO A 65 2.72 -20.80 -2.12
N SER A 66 2.24 -21.93 -2.62
CA SER A 66 1.84 -22.09 -4.01
C SER A 66 0.50 -21.44 -4.27
N MET A 67 0.42 -20.68 -5.36
CA MET A 67 -0.77 -20.05 -5.90
C MET A 67 -0.75 -20.20 -7.42
N THR A 68 -1.70 -20.96 -7.95
CA THR A 68 -1.88 -21.24 -9.39
C THR A 68 -2.36 -20.03 -10.19
N SER A 69 -2.88 -19.02 -9.52
CA SER A 69 -3.38 -17.78 -10.11
C SER A 69 -2.98 -16.61 -9.24
N GLU A 70 -3.02 -15.41 -9.82
CA GLU A 70 -2.87 -14.17 -9.05
C GLU A 70 -3.91 -14.16 -7.92
N THR A 71 -3.46 -13.85 -6.71
CA THR A 71 -4.31 -13.72 -5.52
C THR A 71 -3.93 -12.47 -4.73
N SER A 72 -4.79 -12.05 -3.81
CA SER A 72 -4.43 -11.01 -2.85
C SER A 72 -3.34 -11.51 -1.91
N ALA A 73 -2.34 -10.67 -1.62
CA ALA A 73 -1.30 -11.01 -0.65
C ALA A 73 -1.88 -11.16 0.77
N GLU A 74 -3.02 -10.55 1.07
CA GLU A 74 -3.76 -10.74 2.32
C GLU A 74 -4.21 -12.19 2.53
N SER A 75 -4.45 -12.97 1.47
CA SER A 75 -4.75 -14.40 1.59
C SER A 75 -3.56 -15.19 2.17
N LEU A 76 -2.36 -14.62 2.13
CA LEU A 76 -1.15 -15.25 2.67
C LEU A 76 -1.05 -15.17 4.20
N CYS A 77 -1.83 -14.30 4.86
CA CYS A 77 -1.75 -14.09 6.31
C CYS A 77 -1.89 -15.38 7.11
N ALA A 78 -2.83 -16.23 6.68
CA ALA A 78 -3.08 -17.52 7.31
C ALA A 78 -1.83 -18.42 7.31
N TYR A 79 -1.04 -18.37 6.25
CA TYR A 79 0.21 -19.15 6.12
C TYR A 79 1.35 -18.57 6.95
N PHE A 80 1.32 -17.27 7.21
CA PHE A 80 2.27 -16.62 8.12
C PHE A 80 1.89 -16.73 9.60
N GLY A 81 0.74 -17.35 9.92
CA GLY A 81 0.23 -17.40 11.30
C GLY A 81 -0.21 -16.02 11.83
N MET A 82 -0.53 -15.08 10.93
CA MET A 82 -0.97 -13.73 11.28
C MET A 82 -2.48 -13.58 11.11
N ASN A 83 -3.13 -12.93 12.08
CA ASN A 83 -4.58 -12.67 12.01
C ASN A 83 -4.93 -11.48 11.12
N GLN A 84 -4.00 -10.57 10.88
CA GLN A 84 -4.16 -9.36 10.06
C GLN A 84 -2.85 -9.07 9.35
N CYS A 85 -2.88 -8.80 8.05
CA CYS A 85 -1.73 -8.26 7.32
C CYS A 85 -2.02 -6.84 6.84
N ALA A 86 -0.98 -6.19 6.33
CA ALA A 86 -1.13 -4.88 5.72
C ALA A 86 -2.05 -4.95 4.49
N ALA A 87 -3.08 -4.11 4.49
CA ALA A 87 -3.97 -3.89 3.36
C ALA A 87 -3.59 -2.59 2.63
N ASP A 88 -3.90 -2.49 1.34
CA ASP A 88 -3.65 -1.26 0.59
C ASP A 88 -4.40 -0.08 1.26
N PRO A 89 -3.83 1.13 1.30
CA PRO A 89 -4.52 2.31 1.84
C PRO A 89 -5.86 2.64 1.16
N LYS A 90 -6.11 2.07 -0.02
CA LYS A 90 -7.37 2.15 -0.78
C LYS A 90 -8.06 0.79 -0.96
N SER A 91 -7.75 -0.18 -0.10
CA SER A 91 -8.41 -1.49 -0.12
C SER A 91 -9.93 -1.33 -0.04
N GLY A 92 -10.65 -2.08 -0.90
CA GLY A 92 -12.11 -1.98 -1.05
C GLY A 92 -12.62 -0.81 -1.90
N GLU A 93 -11.74 0.09 -2.37
CA GLU A 93 -12.14 1.14 -3.30
C GLU A 93 -12.05 0.68 -4.77
N ASN A 94 -13.07 1.01 -5.58
CA ASN A 94 -13.12 0.73 -7.04
C ASN A 94 -12.26 1.70 -7.89
N VAL A 95 -11.19 2.26 -7.33
CA VAL A 95 -10.37 3.30 -8.01
C VAL A 95 -9.13 2.74 -8.70
N CYS A 96 -8.77 1.49 -8.45
CA CYS A 96 -7.71 0.78 -9.17
C CYS A 96 -8.28 0.01 -10.37
N MET A 97 -7.56 -0.05 -11.50
CA MET A 97 -8.04 -0.82 -12.68
C MET A 97 -8.17 -2.30 -12.32
N SER A 98 -9.30 -2.91 -12.72
CA SER A 98 -9.93 -4.16 -12.22
C SER A 98 -10.74 -4.07 -10.92
N GLY A 99 -10.93 -2.88 -10.36
CA GLY A 99 -11.96 -2.62 -9.35
C GLY A 99 -11.53 -2.79 -7.88
N VAL A 100 -10.32 -3.26 -7.58
CA VAL A 100 -9.86 -3.32 -6.17
C VAL A 100 -8.38 -2.95 -6.08
N CYS A 101 -8.06 -2.00 -5.20
CA CYS A 101 -6.68 -1.70 -4.85
C CYS A 101 -6.18 -2.72 -3.81
N ASN A 102 -5.29 -3.62 -4.22
CA ASN A 102 -4.72 -4.64 -3.33
C ASN A 102 -3.24 -4.88 -3.64
N TYR A 103 -2.57 -5.59 -2.73
CA TYR A 103 -1.30 -6.25 -2.99
C TYR A 103 -1.56 -7.59 -3.65
N PHE A 104 -0.78 -7.92 -4.67
CA PHE A 104 -0.96 -9.14 -5.45
C PHE A 104 0.25 -10.06 -5.28
N TYR A 105 -0.05 -11.35 -5.23
CA TYR A 105 0.94 -12.40 -5.12
C TYR A 105 0.66 -13.49 -6.16
N GLN A 106 1.73 -14.00 -6.75
CA GLN A 106 1.67 -15.20 -7.58
C GLN A 106 2.97 -15.99 -7.46
N SER A 107 2.87 -17.30 -7.66
CA SER A 107 4.01 -18.22 -7.58
C SER A 107 4.05 -19.18 -8.77
N ASN A 108 5.12 -19.95 -8.89
CA ASN A 108 5.25 -21.02 -9.88
C ASN A 108 4.74 -22.40 -9.39
N GLY A 109 4.22 -22.48 -8.16
CA GLY A 109 3.85 -23.74 -7.55
C GLY A 109 2.53 -24.32 -8.06
N SER A 110 2.38 -25.64 -7.92
CA SER A 110 1.14 -26.35 -8.22
C SER A 110 0.32 -26.55 -6.95
N GLY A 111 -0.94 -26.08 -6.97
CA GLY A 111 -1.85 -26.09 -5.82
C GLY A 111 -2.05 -24.69 -5.20
N SER A 112 -3.06 -24.57 -4.32
CA SER A 112 -3.34 -23.36 -3.55
C SER A 112 -2.97 -23.60 -2.09
N GLY A 113 -1.98 -22.88 -1.58
CA GLY A 113 -1.55 -22.94 -0.18
C GLY A 113 -0.55 -24.04 0.20
N THR A 114 -0.15 -24.89 -0.75
CA THR A 114 0.89 -25.90 -0.53
C THR A 114 2.29 -25.29 -0.63
N SER A 115 3.25 -25.69 0.21
CA SER A 115 4.64 -25.21 0.14
C SER A 115 5.43 -25.90 -0.97
N THR A 116 5.09 -25.62 -2.24
CA THR A 116 5.74 -26.25 -3.41
C THR A 116 6.32 -25.25 -4.39
N ALA A 117 6.12 -23.94 -4.18
CA ALA A 117 6.64 -22.92 -5.08
C ALA A 117 8.12 -22.64 -4.80
N SER A 118 8.93 -22.57 -5.86
CA SER A 118 10.34 -22.15 -5.78
C SER A 118 10.55 -20.70 -6.18
N GLN A 119 9.55 -20.07 -6.81
CA GLN A 119 9.60 -18.70 -7.27
C GLN A 119 8.28 -18.00 -6.99
N PHE A 120 8.36 -16.71 -6.67
CA PHE A 120 7.21 -15.84 -6.47
C PHE A 120 7.47 -14.44 -6.99
N VAL A 121 6.36 -13.76 -7.23
CA VAL A 121 6.30 -12.34 -7.57
C VAL A 121 5.21 -11.68 -6.74
N LEU A 122 5.58 -10.59 -6.07
CA LEU A 122 4.72 -9.79 -5.22
C LEU A 122 4.72 -8.35 -5.73
N TYR A 123 3.55 -7.74 -5.92
CA TYR A 123 3.49 -6.41 -6.52
C TYR A 123 2.28 -5.60 -6.11
N SER A 124 2.39 -4.29 -6.33
CA SER A 124 1.29 -3.34 -6.20
C SER A 124 1.40 -2.28 -7.27
N ARG A 125 0.28 -1.64 -7.60
CA ARG A 125 0.30 -0.45 -8.46
C ARG A 125 0.67 0.78 -7.64
N LEU A 126 1.42 1.69 -8.24
CA LEU A 126 1.73 2.99 -7.62
C LEU A 126 0.80 4.09 -8.15
N GLU A 127 0.49 5.07 -7.31
CA GLU A 127 -0.39 6.19 -7.66
C GLU A 127 0.35 7.36 -8.33
N LYS A 128 1.63 7.57 -7.98
CA LYS A 128 2.43 8.68 -8.52
C LYS A 128 3.01 8.37 -9.89
N LYS A 129 3.35 7.10 -10.17
CA LYS A 129 3.93 6.64 -11.44
C LYS A 129 3.03 5.53 -12.01
N SER A 130 2.67 5.65 -13.29
CA SER A 130 1.96 4.58 -13.99
C SER A 130 2.83 3.33 -14.08
N GLY A 131 2.41 2.24 -13.44
CA GLY A 131 3.11 0.97 -13.44
C GLY A 131 2.98 0.25 -12.10
N TYR A 132 3.71 -0.86 -11.99
CA TYR A 132 3.76 -1.71 -10.81
C TYR A 132 5.11 -1.59 -10.14
N TRP A 133 5.13 -1.67 -8.82
CA TRP A 133 6.33 -2.00 -8.07
C TRP A 133 6.30 -3.48 -7.75
N VAL A 134 7.40 -4.17 -8.02
CA VAL A 134 7.50 -5.63 -7.93
C VAL A 134 8.65 -6.02 -7.01
N TYR A 135 8.42 -7.07 -6.21
CA TYR A 135 9.40 -7.79 -5.42
C TYR A 135 9.41 -9.25 -5.83
N CYS A 136 10.59 -9.83 -5.97
CA CYS A 136 10.76 -11.18 -6.48
C CYS A 136 11.50 -12.08 -5.50
N SER A 137 11.31 -13.39 -5.66
CA SER A 137 11.93 -14.42 -4.80
C SER A 137 13.46 -14.47 -4.84
N ASN A 138 14.09 -13.82 -5.82
CA ASN A 138 15.54 -13.66 -5.90
C ASN A 138 16.06 -12.40 -5.18
N GLY A 139 15.18 -11.65 -4.52
CA GLY A 139 15.50 -10.39 -3.84
C GLY A 139 15.53 -9.16 -4.76
N SER A 140 15.35 -9.33 -6.08
CA SER A 140 15.20 -8.21 -7.00
C SER A 140 13.90 -7.46 -6.74
N SER A 141 13.96 -6.14 -6.87
CA SER A 141 12.78 -5.29 -6.80
C SER A 141 12.91 -4.11 -7.75
N GLY A 142 11.80 -3.67 -8.34
CA GLY A 142 11.84 -2.56 -9.27
C GLY A 142 10.49 -2.15 -9.81
N ALA A 143 10.50 -1.03 -10.54
CA ALA A 143 9.32 -0.52 -11.21
C ALA A 143 9.19 -1.14 -12.61
N VAL A 144 7.98 -1.59 -12.94
CA VAL A 144 7.66 -2.24 -14.22
C VAL A 144 6.53 -1.46 -14.89
N SER A 145 6.71 -1.16 -16.16
CA SER A 145 5.73 -0.43 -16.97
C SER A 145 4.84 -1.39 -17.78
N GLY A 146 3.52 -1.19 -17.74
CA GLY A 146 2.53 -1.96 -18.51
C GLY A 146 1.61 -2.82 -17.65
N SER A 147 0.62 -3.47 -18.28
CA SER A 147 -0.20 -4.52 -17.63
C SER A 147 0.61 -5.80 -17.60
N ALA A 148 1.58 -5.87 -16.70
CA ALA A 148 2.38 -7.07 -16.55
C ALA A 148 1.48 -8.19 -16.02
N VAL A 149 1.05 -9.07 -16.91
CA VAL A 149 0.43 -10.33 -16.50
C VAL A 149 1.57 -11.15 -15.95
N PHE A 150 1.75 -11.04 -14.64
CA PHE A 150 2.62 -11.95 -13.92
C PHE A 150 1.96 -13.32 -14.03
N THR A 151 2.63 -14.23 -14.73
CA THR A 151 2.19 -15.62 -14.86
C THR A 151 3.28 -16.52 -14.29
N SER A 152 2.84 -17.58 -13.61
CA SER A 152 3.70 -18.61 -13.02
C SER A 152 4.84 -18.07 -12.15
N GLY A 153 4.66 -16.96 -11.44
CA GLY A 153 5.67 -16.41 -10.53
C GLY A 153 6.94 -15.88 -11.20
N ASN A 154 6.95 -15.72 -12.54
CA ASN A 154 8.09 -15.17 -13.26
C ASN A 154 8.25 -13.67 -12.95
N CYS A 155 9.41 -13.34 -12.41
CA CYS A 155 9.79 -11.98 -12.10
C CYS A 155 10.11 -11.18 -13.38
N PRO A 156 9.54 -9.99 -13.58
CA PRO A 156 9.81 -9.12 -14.74
C PRO A 156 11.07 -8.24 -14.60
N VAL A 157 11.69 -8.18 -13.41
CA VAL A 157 12.79 -7.26 -13.06
C VAL A 157 14.13 -7.96 -12.92
#